data_AF-B4J213-F1
#
_entry.id   AF-B4J213-F1
#
_cell.length_a   1.000
_cell.length_b   1.000
_cell.length_c   1.000
_cell.angle_alpha   90.00
_cell.angle_beta   90.00
_cell.angle_gamma   90.00
#
_symmetry.space_group_name_H-M   'P 1'
#
loop_
_entity.id
_entity.type
_entity.pdbx_description
1 polymer ?
#
loop_
_entity_poly.entity_id
_entity_poly.type
_entity_poly.pdbx_seq_one_letter_code
_entity_poly.pdbx_strand_id
1 'polypeptide(L)'
;MEPHWTNNYCKHHVNGTLYVITCLPMTAVQLMALESGAGEIFLTRIKKQTTPEDIMRVAIQLDDVYMLRFKIDFSFRSRGYAYLQYVNVDTMERALAVLQSLFRQAKLKIQVRQSNNLKSLFLKDVNHLNPLQVYEELRLIWRYDKLYVLEYKPLQYAYIIEYRNNYEATIAFNVLKSQMGIFGNNLFVIWVNKDEHSPVSHPVPNCCAVLLRYQLNWMNIIQPYYPCFMF
;
A
#
# COMPACT_ATOMS: atom_id res chain seq x y z
N MET A 1 -11.76 -5.40 -34.06
CA MET A 1 -12.49 -4.24 -33.50
C MET A 1 -11.92 -3.99 -32.11
N GLU A 2 -11.21 -2.87 -31.94
CA GLU A 2 -10.82 -2.47 -30.59
C GLU A 2 -12.07 -2.09 -29.79
N PRO A 3 -12.16 -2.49 -28.52
CA PRO A 3 -13.36 -2.25 -27.73
C PRO A 3 -13.50 -0.75 -27.43
N HIS A 4 -14.68 -0.19 -27.70
CA HIS A 4 -15.01 1.25 -27.64
C HIS A 4 -14.69 2.00 -26.33
N TRP A 5 -14.30 1.33 -25.25
CA TRP A 5 -13.89 1.98 -24.01
C TRP A 5 -12.42 2.41 -23.99
N THR A 6 -11.59 2.03 -24.97
CA THR A 6 -10.14 2.34 -24.98
C THR A 6 -9.81 3.84 -25.00
N ASN A 7 -10.69 4.71 -25.51
CA ASN A 7 -10.41 6.15 -25.59
C ASN A 7 -10.36 6.87 -24.23
N ASN A 8 -10.98 6.30 -23.20
CA ASN A 8 -11.02 6.90 -21.86
C ASN A 8 -9.95 6.32 -20.92
N TYR A 9 -9.17 5.33 -21.39
CA TYR A 9 -8.26 4.57 -20.54
C TYR A 9 -6.90 4.37 -21.18
N CYS A 10 -5.88 4.69 -20.40
CA CYS A 10 -4.48 4.67 -20.78
C CYS A 10 -3.86 3.37 -20.22
N LYS A 11 -3.15 2.61 -21.06
CA LYS A 11 -2.52 1.33 -20.67
C LYS A 11 -1.00 1.43 -20.64
N HIS A 12 -0.37 0.90 -19.60
CA HIS A 12 1.09 0.80 -19.54
C HIS A 12 1.54 -0.38 -18.67
N HIS A 13 2.78 -0.82 -18.86
CA HIS A 13 3.38 -1.95 -18.15
C HIS A 13 4.56 -1.48 -17.32
N VAL A 14 4.56 -1.82 -16.03
CA VAL A 14 5.70 -1.56 -15.12
C VAL A 14 5.82 -2.72 -14.14
N ASN A 15 7.03 -3.28 -13.98
CA ASN A 15 7.41 -4.23 -12.93
C ASN A 15 6.39 -5.38 -12.70
N GLY A 16 6.03 -6.08 -13.77
CA GLY A 16 5.08 -7.21 -13.69
C GLY A 16 3.63 -6.79 -13.42
N THR A 17 3.27 -5.53 -13.69
CA THR A 17 1.91 -5.00 -13.55
C THR A 17 1.49 -4.31 -14.84
N LEU A 18 0.36 -4.74 -15.42
CA LEU A 18 -0.35 -4.00 -16.45
C LEU A 18 -1.33 -3.05 -15.77
N TYR A 19 -1.14 -1.76 -16.02
CA TYR A 19 -2.00 -0.70 -15.54
C TYR A 19 -3.01 -0.36 -16.63
N VAL A 20 -4.27 -0.23 -16.25
CA VAL A 20 -5.32 0.42 -17.03
C VAL A 20 -5.83 1.57 -16.17
N ILE A 21 -5.54 2.81 -16.54
CA ILE A 21 -5.84 3.99 -15.73
C ILE A 21 -6.76 4.91 -16.52
N THR A 22 -7.74 5.51 -15.86
CA THR A 22 -8.59 6.52 -16.49
C THR A 22 -7.78 7.72 -16.95
N CYS A 23 -8.16 8.27 -18.09
CA CYS A 23 -7.65 9.55 -18.58
C CYS A 23 -8.65 10.69 -18.24
N LEU A 24 -9.68 10.43 -17.42
CA LEU A 24 -10.63 11.44 -16.92
C LEU A 24 -9.94 12.43 -15.97
N PRO A 25 -10.31 13.72 -16.02
CA PRO A 25 -9.82 14.71 -15.08
C PRO A 25 -10.36 14.45 -13.68
N MET A 26 -9.53 14.66 -12.66
CA MET A 26 -9.90 14.51 -11.25
C MET A 26 -9.40 15.71 -10.46
N THR A 27 -10.11 16.02 -9.37
CA THR A 27 -9.62 17.02 -8.40
C THR A 27 -8.41 16.49 -7.65
N ALA A 28 -7.53 17.39 -7.18
CA ALA A 28 -6.36 16.98 -6.41
C ALA A 28 -6.71 16.19 -5.14
N VAL A 29 -7.81 16.57 -4.47
CA VAL A 29 -8.30 15.89 -3.25
C VAL A 29 -8.73 14.45 -3.56
N GLN A 30 -9.51 14.27 -4.63
CA GLN A 30 -9.96 12.95 -5.07
C GLN A 30 -8.78 12.07 -5.48
N LEU A 31 -7.85 12.62 -6.27
CA LEU A 31 -6.66 11.91 -6.70
C LEU A 31 -5.82 11.47 -5.49
N MET A 32 -5.59 12.34 -4.51
CA MET A 32 -4.85 11.99 -3.28
C MET A 32 -5.53 10.85 -2.51
N ALA A 33 -6.86 10.86 -2.38
CA ALA A 33 -7.59 9.78 -1.75
C ALA A 33 -7.41 8.45 -2.50
N LEU A 34 -7.59 8.45 -3.82
CA LEU A 34 -7.43 7.26 -4.66
C LEU A 34 -5.99 6.73 -4.65
N GLU A 35 -4.99 7.60 -4.76
CA GLU A 35 -3.58 7.23 -4.68
C GLU A 35 -3.20 6.68 -3.30
N SER A 36 -3.90 7.08 -2.23
CA SER A 36 -3.74 6.49 -0.90
C SER A 36 -4.35 5.08 -0.77
N GLY A 37 -5.05 4.61 -1.81
CA GLY A 37 -5.72 3.31 -1.86
C GLY A 37 -7.17 3.32 -1.35
N ALA A 38 -7.83 4.49 -1.31
CA ALA A 38 -9.25 4.56 -1.00
C ALA A 38 -10.07 3.77 -2.02
N GLY A 39 -11.11 3.06 -1.53
CA GLY A 39 -12.01 2.30 -2.39
C GLY A 39 -11.38 1.09 -3.11
N GLU A 40 -10.18 0.66 -2.70
CA GLU A 40 -9.46 -0.41 -3.39
C GLU A 40 -10.08 -1.78 -3.16
N ILE A 41 -10.31 -2.48 -4.26
CA ILE A 41 -10.88 -3.82 -4.33
C ILE A 41 -9.80 -4.80 -4.75
N PHE A 42 -9.74 -5.93 -4.07
CA PHE A 42 -8.86 -7.03 -4.38
C PHE A 42 -9.58 -8.12 -5.17
N LEU A 43 -9.09 -8.38 -6.38
CA LEU A 43 -9.60 -9.41 -7.28
C LEU A 43 -8.67 -10.62 -7.26
N THR A 44 -9.22 -11.82 -7.09
CA THR A 44 -8.46 -13.08 -7.00
C THR A 44 -9.08 -14.19 -7.84
N ARG A 45 -8.39 -15.33 -7.94
CA ARG A 45 -8.81 -16.50 -8.74
C ARG A 45 -8.96 -16.17 -10.22
N ILE A 46 -8.19 -15.20 -10.70
CA ILE A 46 -8.13 -14.83 -12.11
C ILE A 46 -7.44 -15.97 -12.86
N LYS A 47 -8.01 -16.45 -13.96
CA LYS A 47 -7.38 -17.51 -14.75
C LYS A 47 -6.21 -16.93 -15.56
N LYS A 48 -5.20 -17.75 -15.88
CA LYS A 48 -4.01 -17.32 -16.63
C LYS A 48 -4.32 -16.62 -17.96
N GLN A 49 -5.38 -17.05 -18.64
CA GLN A 49 -5.82 -16.52 -19.93
C GLN A 49 -6.73 -15.28 -19.84
N THR A 50 -7.23 -14.94 -18.64
CA THR A 50 -8.06 -13.74 -18.47
C THR A 50 -7.19 -12.51 -18.67
N THR A 51 -7.67 -11.55 -19.44
CA THR A 51 -6.92 -10.31 -19.73
C THR A 51 -7.43 -9.15 -18.86
N PRO A 52 -6.69 -8.03 -18.74
CA PRO A 52 -7.24 -6.84 -18.10
C PRO A 52 -8.50 -6.32 -18.80
N GLU A 53 -8.61 -6.46 -20.12
CA GLU A 53 -9.80 -6.06 -20.90
C GLU A 53 -11.06 -6.83 -20.51
N ASP A 54 -10.91 -8.14 -20.25
CA ASP A 54 -12.02 -8.97 -19.77
C ASP A 54 -12.60 -8.43 -18.46
N ILE A 55 -11.71 -7.98 -17.56
CA ILE A 55 -12.09 -7.42 -16.27
C ILE A 55 -12.71 -6.04 -16.45
N MET A 56 -12.07 -5.17 -17.22
CA MET A 56 -12.54 -3.81 -17.48
C MET A 56 -13.94 -3.80 -18.08
N ARG A 57 -14.22 -4.68 -19.06
CA ARG A 57 -15.54 -4.82 -19.70
C ARG A 57 -16.67 -5.04 -18.70
N VAL A 58 -16.39 -5.71 -17.58
CA VAL A 58 -17.37 -5.94 -16.52
C VAL A 58 -17.36 -4.79 -15.51
N ALA A 59 -16.17 -4.36 -15.09
CA ALA A 59 -16.01 -3.34 -14.05
C ALA A 59 -16.67 -2.00 -14.44
N ILE A 60 -16.51 -1.55 -15.69
CA ILE A 60 -17.06 -0.28 -16.19
C ILE A 60 -18.59 -0.26 -16.28
N GLN A 61 -19.27 -1.40 -16.15
CA GLN A 61 -20.74 -1.45 -16.14
C GLN A 61 -21.32 -0.91 -14.83
N LEU A 62 -20.50 -0.85 -13.77
CA LEU A 62 -20.93 -0.30 -12.48
C LEU A 62 -20.70 1.20 -12.39
N ASP A 63 -19.50 1.64 -12.78
CA ASP A 63 -19.06 3.03 -12.70
C ASP A 63 -17.71 3.18 -13.42
N ASP A 64 -17.23 4.42 -13.56
CA ASP A 64 -15.91 4.71 -14.10
C ASP A 64 -14.79 4.18 -13.20
N VAL A 65 -13.87 3.44 -13.80
CA VAL A 65 -12.73 2.85 -13.11
C VAL A 65 -11.64 3.91 -13.01
N TYR A 66 -11.08 4.16 -11.83
CA TYR A 66 -9.88 4.97 -11.71
C TYR A 66 -8.66 4.20 -12.23
N MET A 67 -8.47 2.99 -11.70
CA MET A 67 -7.30 2.17 -12.01
C MET A 67 -7.58 0.67 -11.84
N LEU A 68 -7.12 -0.12 -12.80
CA LEU A 68 -6.92 -1.56 -12.67
C LEU A 68 -5.42 -1.85 -12.71
N ARG A 69 -4.90 -2.47 -11.64
CA ARG A 69 -3.52 -3.00 -11.57
C ARG A 69 -3.57 -4.51 -11.73
N PHE A 70 -3.39 -4.98 -12.95
CA PHE A 70 -3.44 -6.39 -13.32
C PHE A 70 -2.05 -7.02 -13.20
N LYS A 71 -1.89 -8.02 -12.34
CA LYS A 71 -0.57 -8.61 -12.05
C LYS A 71 -0.25 -9.72 -13.03
N ILE A 72 0.91 -9.62 -13.66
CA ILE A 72 1.36 -10.54 -14.71
C ILE A 72 2.70 -11.20 -14.39
N ASP A 73 2.91 -12.40 -14.92
CA ASP A 73 4.17 -13.14 -14.85
C ASP A 73 5.12 -12.70 -15.98
N PHE A 74 6.31 -13.30 -16.03
CA PHE A 74 7.31 -13.04 -17.07
C PHE A 74 6.86 -13.46 -18.47
N SER A 75 5.81 -14.28 -18.58
CA SER A 75 5.17 -14.66 -19.85
C SER A 75 3.98 -13.77 -20.19
N PHE A 76 3.83 -12.61 -19.54
CA PHE A 76 2.72 -11.68 -19.70
C PHE A 76 1.32 -12.29 -19.43
N ARG A 77 1.25 -13.38 -18.66
CA ARG A 77 -0.02 -14.03 -18.27
C ARG A 77 -0.42 -13.63 -16.86
N SER A 78 -1.70 -13.77 -16.52
CA SER A 78 -2.19 -13.43 -15.18
C SER A 78 -1.44 -14.21 -14.09
N ARG A 79 -1.01 -13.50 -13.03
CA ARG A 79 -0.57 -14.09 -11.76
C ARG A 79 -1.71 -14.52 -10.85
N GLY A 80 -2.96 -14.37 -11.29
CA GLY A 80 -4.15 -14.82 -10.58
C GLY A 80 -4.83 -13.78 -9.70
N TYR A 81 -4.33 -12.53 -9.70
CA TYR A 81 -4.89 -11.44 -8.91
C TYR A 81 -4.71 -10.07 -9.56
N ALA A 82 -5.54 -9.11 -9.15
CA ALA A 82 -5.51 -7.73 -9.57
C ALA A 82 -6.08 -6.81 -8.48
N TYR A 83 -5.85 -5.51 -8.61
CA TYR A 83 -6.47 -4.48 -7.77
C TYR A 83 -7.28 -3.54 -8.63
N LEU A 84 -8.50 -3.25 -8.22
CA LEU A 84 -9.45 -2.41 -8.93
C LEU A 84 -9.88 -1.25 -8.02
N GLN A 85 -9.92 -0.03 -8.57
CA GLN A 85 -10.44 1.15 -7.90
C GLN A 85 -11.37 1.90 -8.85
N TYR A 86 -12.51 2.34 -8.33
CA TYR A 86 -13.43 3.22 -9.04
C TYR A 86 -13.07 4.69 -8.81
N VAL A 87 -13.46 5.57 -9.74
CA VAL A 87 -13.28 7.02 -9.61
C VAL A 87 -14.06 7.54 -8.40
N ASN A 88 -15.30 7.06 -8.22
CA ASN A 88 -16.07 7.27 -7.01
C ASN A 88 -15.70 6.21 -5.96
N VAL A 89 -15.16 6.64 -4.82
CA VAL A 89 -14.75 5.76 -3.72
C VAL A 89 -15.96 5.04 -3.11
N ASP A 90 -17.12 5.69 -3.09
CA ASP A 90 -18.36 5.14 -2.50
C ASP A 90 -18.91 3.96 -3.32
N THR A 91 -18.51 3.85 -4.58
CA THR A 91 -18.87 2.71 -5.45
C THR A 91 -18.29 1.39 -4.95
N MET A 92 -17.25 1.41 -4.10
CA MET A 92 -16.64 0.21 -3.56
C MET A 92 -17.66 -0.71 -2.88
N GLU A 93 -18.52 -0.19 -2.01
CA GLU A 93 -19.48 -1.02 -1.25
C GLU A 93 -20.47 -1.73 -2.18
N ARG A 94 -21.01 -0.99 -3.15
CA ARG A 94 -21.87 -1.55 -4.20
C ARG A 94 -21.13 -2.61 -5.01
N ALA A 95 -19.89 -2.32 -5.41
CA ALA A 95 -19.07 -3.25 -6.18
C ALA A 95 -18.79 -4.56 -5.41
N LEU A 96 -18.51 -4.49 -4.10
CA LEU A 96 -18.33 -5.68 -3.27
C LEU A 96 -19.60 -6.55 -3.25
N ALA A 97 -20.80 -5.95 -3.29
CA ALA A 97 -22.06 -6.68 -3.30
C ALA A 97 -22.37 -7.35 -4.65
N VAL A 98 -22.10 -6.67 -5.79
CA VAL A 98 -22.63 -7.10 -7.09
C VAL A 98 -21.58 -7.54 -8.11
N LEU A 99 -20.33 -7.06 -8.01
CA LEU A 99 -19.34 -7.26 -9.07
C LEU A 99 -18.98 -8.73 -9.26
N GLN A 100 -19.00 -9.53 -8.18
CA GLN A 100 -18.77 -10.97 -8.28
C GLN A 100 -19.85 -11.69 -9.10
N SER A 101 -21.11 -11.26 -9.00
CA SER A 101 -22.22 -11.77 -9.82
C SER A 101 -21.99 -11.43 -11.29
N LEU A 102 -21.62 -10.18 -11.58
CA LEU A 102 -21.36 -9.72 -12.94
C LEU A 102 -20.19 -10.47 -13.60
N PHE A 103 -19.10 -10.73 -12.86
CA PHE A 103 -18.02 -11.57 -13.37
C PHE A 103 -18.50 -12.99 -13.71
N ARG A 104 -19.33 -13.60 -12.86
CA ARG A 104 -19.89 -14.94 -13.14
C ARG A 104 -20.77 -14.95 -14.39
N GLN A 105 -21.61 -13.93 -14.58
CA GLN A 105 -22.43 -13.77 -15.79
C GLN A 105 -21.56 -13.64 -17.05
N ALA A 106 -20.43 -12.93 -16.94
CA ALA A 106 -19.41 -12.85 -17.98
C ALA A 106 -18.52 -14.11 -18.11
N LYS A 107 -18.85 -15.21 -17.41
CA LYS A 107 -18.09 -16.48 -17.36
C LYS A 107 -16.66 -16.35 -16.81
N LEU A 108 -16.40 -15.31 -16.01
CA LEU A 108 -15.16 -15.06 -15.28
C LEU A 108 -15.31 -15.54 -13.83
N LYS A 109 -14.49 -16.51 -13.41
CA LYS A 109 -14.52 -17.08 -12.04
C LYS A 109 -13.71 -16.24 -11.03
N ILE A 110 -13.83 -14.92 -11.10
CA ILE A 110 -13.08 -13.98 -10.28
C ILE A 110 -13.78 -13.81 -8.93
N GLN A 111 -13.00 -13.86 -7.86
CA GLN A 111 -13.47 -13.55 -6.51
C GLN A 111 -13.16 -12.10 -6.17
N VAL A 112 -14.15 -11.40 -5.62
CA VAL A 112 -14.08 -9.98 -5.26
C VAL A 112 -14.02 -9.86 -3.74
N ARG A 113 -13.07 -9.06 -3.23
CA ARG A 113 -12.90 -8.76 -1.81
C ARG A 113 -12.47 -7.30 -1.63
N GLN A 114 -12.68 -6.75 -0.45
CA GLN A 114 -12.06 -5.46 -0.11
C GLN A 114 -10.54 -5.64 -0.02
N SER A 115 -9.77 -4.66 -0.50
CA SER A 115 -8.33 -4.65 -0.28
C SER A 115 -8.02 -4.20 1.15
N ASN A 116 -7.11 -4.89 1.83
CA ASN A 116 -6.61 -4.44 3.13
C ASN A 116 -5.77 -3.17 2.99
N ASN A 117 -5.22 -2.90 1.79
CA ASN A 117 -4.30 -1.81 1.49
C ASN A 117 -3.23 -1.65 2.60
N LEU A 118 -2.52 -2.74 2.90
CA LEU A 118 -1.47 -2.76 3.92
C LEU A 118 -0.36 -1.81 3.49
N LYS A 119 -0.27 -0.66 4.15
CA LYS A 119 0.63 0.44 3.78
C LYS A 119 1.66 0.75 4.85
N SER A 120 1.78 -0.10 5.87
CA SER A 120 2.66 0.12 7.00
C SER A 120 3.57 -1.08 7.24
N LEU A 121 4.83 -0.80 7.56
CA LEU A 121 5.85 -1.79 7.92
C LEU A 121 6.32 -1.54 9.35
N PHE A 122 6.52 -2.61 10.11
CA PHE A 122 7.13 -2.58 11.43
C PHE A 122 8.56 -3.09 11.34
N LEU A 123 9.49 -2.31 11.90
CA LEU A 123 10.92 -2.62 11.98
C LEU A 123 11.35 -2.70 13.44
N LYS A 124 12.14 -3.72 13.78
CA LYS A 124 12.73 -3.93 15.11
C LYS A 124 14.12 -4.55 14.99
N ASP A 125 14.86 -4.56 16.10
CA ASP A 125 16.17 -5.19 16.25
C ASP A 125 17.23 -4.57 15.33
N VAL A 126 17.17 -3.23 15.25
CA VAL A 126 18.20 -2.38 14.66
C VAL A 126 19.31 -2.22 15.71
N ASN A 127 20.45 -2.86 15.49
CA ASN A 127 21.41 -3.12 16.57
C ASN A 127 22.63 -2.18 16.59
N HIS A 128 22.73 -1.23 15.65
CA HIS A 128 23.92 -0.36 15.53
C HIS A 128 23.63 1.07 15.04
N LEU A 129 22.38 1.40 14.74
CA LEU A 129 21.97 2.73 14.34
C LEU A 129 21.13 3.35 15.45
N ASN A 130 21.42 4.60 15.79
CA ASN A 130 20.51 5.40 16.62
C ASN A 130 19.28 5.84 15.79
N PRO A 131 18.20 6.34 16.42
CA PRO A 131 16.99 6.75 15.70
C PRO A 131 17.19 7.76 14.56
N LEU A 132 18.15 8.68 14.70
CA LEU A 132 18.45 9.66 13.66
C LEU A 132 19.09 8.98 12.44
N GLN A 133 20.05 8.10 12.67
CA GLN A 133 20.69 7.33 11.61
C GLN A 133 19.68 6.42 10.90
N VAL A 134 18.77 5.77 11.64
CA VAL A 134 17.67 5.00 11.02
C VAL A 134 16.81 5.87 10.13
N TYR A 135 16.44 7.07 10.60
CA TYR A 135 15.68 8.01 9.79
C TYR A 135 16.42 8.40 8.51
N GLU A 136 17.72 8.70 8.60
CA GLU A 136 18.56 9.04 7.43
C GLU A 136 18.62 7.89 6.42
N GLU A 137 18.88 6.67 6.87
CA GLU A 137 18.91 5.48 6.00
C GLU A 137 17.55 5.21 5.36
N LEU A 138 16.46 5.28 6.12
CA LEU A 138 15.12 5.07 5.58
C LEU A 138 14.73 6.10 4.50
N ARG A 139 15.27 7.33 4.55
CA ARG A 139 15.04 8.34 3.49
C ARG A 139 15.67 7.95 2.15
N LEU A 140 16.72 7.14 2.17
CA LEU A 140 17.43 6.62 1.00
C LEU A 140 16.75 5.40 0.39
N ILE A 141 16.06 4.60 1.22
CA ILE A 141 15.38 3.36 0.79
C ILE A 141 14.21 3.64 -0.16
N TRP A 142 13.20 4.37 0.32
CA TRP A 142 11.98 4.64 -0.46
C TRP A 142 11.19 5.81 0.14
N ARG A 143 10.28 6.39 -0.64
CA ARG A 143 9.41 7.48 -0.17
C ARG A 143 8.36 6.95 0.82
N TYR A 144 8.48 7.34 2.08
CA TYR A 144 7.45 7.16 3.10
C TYR A 144 6.80 8.50 3.47
N ASP A 145 5.60 8.44 4.05
CA ASP A 145 4.84 9.60 4.49
C ASP A 145 5.12 9.92 5.97
N LYS A 146 5.19 8.88 6.82
CA LYS A 146 5.49 9.03 8.25
C LYS A 146 6.40 7.93 8.77
N LEU A 147 7.24 8.29 9.73
CA LEU A 147 8.01 7.36 10.56
C LEU A 147 7.63 7.57 12.02
N TYR A 148 7.18 6.52 12.67
CA TYR A 148 6.97 6.47 14.12
C TYR A 148 8.17 5.81 14.77
N VAL A 149 8.72 6.45 15.81
CA VAL A 149 9.82 5.91 16.62
C VAL A 149 9.29 5.57 18.01
N LEU A 150 9.45 4.32 18.41
CA LEU A 150 8.92 3.76 19.65
C LEU A 150 10.08 3.27 20.52
N GLU A 151 10.35 3.94 21.64
CA GLU A 151 11.27 3.41 22.65
C GLU A 151 10.52 2.42 23.57
N TYR A 152 10.85 1.14 23.50
CA TYR A 152 10.17 0.09 24.28
C TYR A 152 11.00 -0.44 25.45
N LYS A 153 12.30 -0.14 25.48
CA LYS A 153 13.22 -0.27 26.61
C LYS A 153 14.28 0.84 26.49
N PRO A 154 14.98 1.22 27.58
CA PRO A 154 16.03 2.23 27.51
C PRO A 154 17.01 1.98 26.35
N LEU A 155 17.11 2.94 25.43
CA LEU A 155 17.96 2.90 24.23
C LEU A 155 17.62 1.77 23.24
N GLN A 156 16.42 1.18 23.33
CA GLN A 156 15.93 0.17 22.40
C GLN A 156 14.67 0.66 21.70
N TYR A 157 14.75 0.71 20.37
CA TYR A 157 13.74 1.34 19.53
C TYR A 157 13.10 0.34 18.55
N ALA A 158 11.83 0.57 18.27
CA ALA A 158 11.10 -0.02 17.16
C ALA A 158 10.54 1.11 16.28
N TYR A 159 10.28 0.78 15.01
CA TYR A 159 9.88 1.77 14.02
C TYR A 159 8.65 1.30 13.27
N ILE A 160 7.71 2.22 13.01
CA ILE A 160 6.61 1.97 12.07
C ILE A 160 6.72 2.96 10.93
N ILE A 161 6.81 2.45 9.72
CA ILE A 161 6.90 3.26 8.51
C ILE A 161 5.55 3.22 7.82
N GLU A 162 4.91 4.38 7.68
CA GLU A 162 3.67 4.54 6.92
C GLU A 162 3.99 5.06 5.52
N TYR A 163 3.55 4.32 4.50
CA TYR A 163 3.64 4.67 3.09
C TYR A 163 2.28 5.15 2.57
N ARG A 164 2.29 5.78 1.40
CA ARG A 164 1.08 6.27 0.75
C ARG A 164 0.05 5.15 0.53
N ASN A 165 0.50 4.01 0.03
CA ASN A 165 -0.35 2.86 -0.30
C ASN A 165 0.44 1.54 -0.24
N ASN A 166 -0.26 0.42 -0.44
CA ASN A 166 0.36 -0.91 -0.42
C ASN A 166 1.45 -1.12 -1.50
N TYR A 167 1.35 -0.46 -2.65
CA TYR A 167 2.35 -0.59 -3.71
C TYR A 167 3.70 -0.01 -3.28
N GLU A 168 3.70 1.21 -2.77
CA GLU A 168 4.89 1.88 -2.22
C GLU A 168 5.48 1.07 -1.06
N ALA A 169 4.64 0.59 -0.13
CA ALA A 169 5.08 -0.25 0.98
C ALA A 169 5.71 -1.58 0.49
N THR A 170 5.17 -2.18 -0.58
CA THR A 170 5.69 -3.44 -1.13
C THR A 170 7.07 -3.24 -1.76
N ILE A 171 7.27 -2.14 -2.48
CA ILE A 171 8.59 -1.79 -3.02
C ILE A 171 9.58 -1.61 -1.86
N ALA A 172 9.22 -0.78 -0.90
CA ALA A 172 10.09 -0.50 0.23
C ALA A 172 10.43 -1.76 1.05
N PHE A 173 9.45 -2.65 1.28
CA PHE A 173 9.68 -3.95 1.94
C PHE A 173 10.74 -4.78 1.21
N ASN A 174 10.65 -4.87 -0.13
CA ASN A 174 11.61 -5.64 -0.92
C ASN A 174 13.02 -5.02 -0.88
N VAL A 175 13.12 -3.69 -0.91
CA VAL A 175 14.42 -2.98 -0.79
C VAL A 175 15.00 -3.14 0.61
N LEU A 176 14.19 -3.00 1.66
CA LEU A 176 14.61 -3.25 3.05
C LEU A 176 15.12 -4.68 3.22
N LYS A 177 14.44 -5.67 2.63
CA LYS A 177 14.86 -7.07 2.65
C LYS A 177 16.18 -7.32 1.91
N SER A 178 16.46 -6.60 0.82
CA SER A 178 17.74 -6.72 0.11
C SER A 178 18.87 -5.96 0.79
N GLN A 179 18.56 -4.95 1.61
CA GLN A 179 19.52 -4.08 2.29
C GLN A 179 19.53 -4.24 3.81
N MET A 180 19.08 -5.39 4.34
CA MET A 180 18.96 -5.61 5.79
C MET A 180 20.28 -5.38 6.54
N GLY A 181 21.42 -5.66 5.91
CA GLY A 181 22.75 -5.43 6.49
C GLY A 181 23.00 -3.99 6.94
N ILE A 182 22.37 -3.00 6.30
CA ILE A 182 22.46 -1.58 6.69
C ILE A 182 21.87 -1.34 8.08
N PHE A 183 20.81 -2.06 8.45
CA PHE A 183 20.13 -1.88 9.74
C PHE A 183 20.55 -2.94 10.77
N GLY A 184 21.21 -4.01 10.31
CA GLY A 184 21.81 -5.05 11.13
C GLY A 184 21.35 -6.45 10.75
N ASN A 185 22.17 -7.45 11.10
CA ASN A 185 21.95 -8.84 10.69
C ASN A 185 20.66 -9.47 11.26
N ASN A 186 20.10 -8.90 12.32
CA ASN A 186 18.88 -9.40 12.97
C ASN A 186 17.67 -8.51 12.70
N LEU A 187 17.72 -7.62 11.69
CA LEU A 187 16.61 -6.72 11.39
C LEU A 187 15.32 -7.53 11.21
N PHE A 188 14.32 -7.20 12.01
CA PHE A 188 12.99 -7.77 11.90
C PHE A 188 12.09 -6.80 11.12
N VAL A 189 11.52 -7.26 10.00
CA VAL A 189 10.60 -6.46 9.17
C VAL A 189 9.33 -7.26 8.89
N ILE A 190 8.18 -6.73 9.29
CA ILE A 190 6.86 -7.33 9.04
C ILE A 190 5.82 -6.29 8.62
N TRP A 191 4.73 -6.76 8.01
CA TRP A 191 3.57 -5.95 7.68
C TRP A 191 2.77 -5.62 8.94
N VAL A 192 2.32 -4.37 9.08
CA VAL A 192 1.37 -3.99 10.12
C VAL A 192 -0.04 -4.19 9.57
N ASN A 193 -0.75 -5.19 10.11
CA ASN A 193 -2.18 -5.35 9.85
C ASN A 193 -2.98 -4.29 10.62
N LYS A 194 -4.07 -3.81 10.02
CA LYS A 194 -4.99 -2.86 10.69
C LYS A 194 -5.53 -3.40 12.02
N ASP A 195 -5.68 -4.72 12.11
CA ASP A 195 -6.31 -5.39 13.26
C ASP A 195 -5.32 -5.84 14.33
N GLU A 196 -4.04 -6.04 14.00
CA GLU A 196 -3.11 -6.67 14.95
C GLU A 196 -2.28 -5.68 15.74
N HIS A 197 -1.69 -4.63 15.17
CA HIS A 197 -0.84 -3.72 15.94
C HIS A 197 -0.95 -2.30 15.41
N SER A 198 -2.11 -1.69 15.60
CA SER A 198 -2.20 -0.24 15.50
C SER A 198 -1.78 0.36 16.85
N PRO A 199 -0.63 1.03 16.97
CA PRO A 199 -0.39 1.93 18.09
C PRO A 199 -1.31 3.16 18.04
N VAL A 200 -2.24 3.22 17.08
CA VAL A 200 -3.25 4.27 16.89
C VAL A 200 -4.57 3.93 17.59
N SER A 201 -4.82 2.65 17.96
CA SER A 201 -5.99 2.29 18.79
C SER A 201 -5.73 2.39 20.29
N HIS A 202 -4.47 2.59 20.69
CA HIS A 202 -4.11 3.14 21.99
C HIS A 202 -3.72 4.60 21.77
N PRO A 203 -4.04 5.54 22.69
CA PRO A 203 -3.51 6.88 22.60
C PRO A 203 -1.99 6.74 22.49
N VAL A 204 -1.42 7.29 21.41
CA VAL A 204 0.01 7.34 21.15
C VAL A 204 0.68 7.67 22.49
N PRO A 205 1.42 6.72 23.12
CA PRO A 205 2.03 7.00 24.40
C PRO A 205 2.86 8.28 24.28
N ASN A 206 2.89 9.10 25.33
CA ASN A 206 3.63 10.38 25.35
C ASN A 206 5.15 10.26 25.04
N CYS A 207 5.65 9.04 24.77
CA CYS A 207 7.03 8.70 24.39
C CYS A 207 7.24 8.47 22.87
N CYS A 208 6.23 8.60 22.01
CA CYS A 208 6.37 8.36 20.57
C CYS A 208 6.70 9.65 19.79
N ALA A 209 7.80 9.62 19.04
CA ALA A 209 8.10 10.68 18.07
C ALA A 209 7.52 10.32 16.69
N VAL A 210 6.85 11.28 16.05
CA VAL A 210 6.39 11.16 14.66
C VAL A 210 7.25 12.08 13.80
N LEU A 211 7.93 11.50 12.82
CA LEU A 211 8.84 12.20 11.93
C LEU A 211 8.26 12.19 10.52
N LEU A 212 7.99 13.37 10.00
CA LEU A 212 7.68 13.55 8.58
C LEU A 212 8.97 13.59 7.77
N ARG A 213 8.95 13.05 6.56
CA ARG A 213 10.13 12.97 5.68
C ARG A 213 10.85 14.32 5.43
N TYR A 214 10.13 15.43 5.58
CA TYR A 214 10.63 16.79 5.32
C TYR A 214 10.89 17.61 6.60
N GLN A 215 10.81 17.03 7.80
CA GLN A 215 11.19 17.74 9.03
C GLN A 215 12.72 17.75 9.20
N LEU A 216 13.29 18.97 9.23
CA LEU A 216 14.73 19.25 9.35
C LEU A 216 15.14 19.72 10.75
N ASN A 217 14.21 19.92 11.70
CA ASN A 217 14.49 20.51 13.01
C ASN A 217 14.25 19.49 14.15
N TRP A 218 15.34 18.89 14.63
CA TRP A 218 15.34 17.80 15.62
C TRP A 218 15.60 18.23 17.07
N MET A 219 16.06 19.46 17.33
CA MET A 219 16.51 19.90 18.66
C MET A 219 15.43 19.94 19.75
N ASN A 220 14.16 19.72 19.40
CA ASN A 220 13.03 19.75 20.35
C ASN A 220 12.26 18.42 20.46
N ILE A 221 12.70 17.32 19.81
CA ILE A 221 11.89 16.09 19.66
C ILE A 221 12.43 14.93 20.52
N ILE A 222 13.60 15.07 21.17
CA ILE A 222 14.10 14.11 22.16
C ILE A 222 14.47 14.86 23.43
N GLN A 223 13.46 15.35 24.17
CA GLN A 223 13.67 15.55 25.62
C GLN A 223 13.86 14.18 26.28
N PRO A 224 14.51 14.07 27.45
CA PRO A 224 14.74 12.79 28.11
C PRO A 224 13.39 12.15 28.44
N TYR A 225 12.89 11.27 27.57
CA TYR A 225 11.59 10.65 27.74
C TYR A 225 11.69 9.56 28.79
N TYR A 226 10.73 9.58 29.72
CA TYR A 226 10.56 8.52 30.70
C TYR A 226 10.35 7.18 29.97
N PRO A 227 10.98 6.10 30.44
CA PRO A 227 10.82 4.77 29.85
C PRO A 227 9.35 4.37 29.81
N CYS A 228 8.87 4.00 28.63
CA CYS A 228 7.56 3.40 28.44
C CYS A 228 7.58 1.96 28.99
N PHE A 229 7.44 1.80 30.31
CA PHE A 229 7.18 0.51 30.94
C PHE A 229 5.71 0.12 30.70
N MET A 230 5.43 -0.63 29.64
CA MET A 230 4.20 -1.43 29.56
C MET A 230 4.50 -2.82 30.15
N PHE A 231 3.79 -3.16 31.23
CA PHE A 231 3.66 -4.52 31.74
C PHE A 231 2.81 -5.37 30.78
#